data_AF-A0A3D5KMW8-F1
#
_entry.id   AF-A0A3D5KMW8-F1
#
_cell.length_a   1.000
_cell.length_b   1.000
_cell.length_c   1.000
_cell.angle_alpha   90.00
_cell.angle_beta   90.00
_cell.angle_gamma   90.00
#
_symmetry.space_group_name_H-M   'P 1'
#
loop_
_entity.id
_entity.type
_entity.pdbx_description
1 polymer ?
#
loop_
_entity_poly.entity_id
_entity_poly.type
_entity_poly.pdbx_seq_one_letter_code
_entity_poly.pdbx_strand_id
1 'polypeptide(L)'
;MKKFKEWADKNLQGDRVIWAVVFTLSVISILVVYSSIGTLAYRKTTSPEWYLLKHTSMVLLGLASMWVAHKIDYRYYSKLSRLALWISVPLLLYTLKFGVSINDASRWIKVPLFGSFQPS
;
A
#
# COMPACT_ATOMS: atom_id res chain seq x y z
N MET A 1 17.15 21.83 -15.51
CA MET A 1 17.60 20.83 -14.50
C MET A 1 17.65 21.37 -13.07
N LYS A 2 18.19 22.57 -12.79
CA LYS A 2 18.28 23.14 -11.42
C LYS A 2 16.93 23.24 -10.70
N LYS A 3 15.88 23.73 -11.38
CA LYS A 3 14.52 23.90 -10.82
C LYS A 3 13.87 22.59 -10.34
N PHE A 4 14.12 21.46 -11.02
CA PHE A 4 13.60 20.15 -10.60
C PHE A 4 14.32 19.64 -9.36
N LYS A 5 15.66 19.79 -9.32
CA LYS A 5 16.47 19.41 -8.15
C LYS A 5 16.08 20.23 -6.92
N GLU A 6 15.88 21.53 -7.06
CA GLU A 6 15.43 22.42 -5.98
C GLU A 6 14.03 22.03 -5.45
N TRP A 7 13.10 21.68 -6.35
CA TRP A 7 11.78 21.20 -5.96
C TRP A 7 11.86 19.87 -5.21
N ALA A 8 12.66 18.93 -5.72
CA ALA A 8 12.87 17.63 -5.10
C ALA A 8 13.49 17.78 -3.72
N ASP A 9 14.52 18.61 -3.58
CA ASP A 9 15.20 18.84 -2.30
C ASP A 9 14.29 19.48 -1.24
N LYS A 10 13.36 20.35 -1.68
CA LYS A 10 12.40 21.00 -0.77
C LYS A 10 11.27 20.05 -0.33
N ASN A 11 10.85 19.12 -1.18
CA ASN A 11 9.65 18.29 -0.96
C ASN A 11 9.96 16.85 -0.54
N LEU A 12 11.02 16.27 -1.09
CA LEU A 12 11.55 14.94 -0.77
C LEU A 12 12.71 15.12 0.23
N GLN A 13 12.34 15.59 1.41
CA GLN A 13 13.26 15.71 2.55
C GLN A 13 13.63 14.31 3.05
N GLY A 14 14.87 14.12 3.51
CA GLY A 14 15.41 12.83 3.93
C GLY A 14 16.48 12.28 2.99
N ASP A 15 16.69 10.96 3.04
CA ASP A 15 17.72 10.29 2.23
C ASP A 15 17.25 10.06 0.79
N ARG A 16 17.94 10.70 -0.17
CA ARG A 16 17.66 10.57 -1.61
C ARG A 16 17.87 9.15 -2.14
N VAL A 17 18.77 8.38 -1.53
CA VAL A 17 19.04 6.98 -1.91
C VAL A 17 17.82 6.12 -1.60
N ILE A 18 17.19 6.31 -0.43
CA ILE A 18 15.99 5.57 -0.04
C ILE A 18 14.85 5.87 -1.03
N TRP A 19 14.65 7.14 -1.38
CA TRP A 19 13.67 7.51 -2.40
C TRP A 19 13.94 6.83 -3.74
N ALA A 20 15.20 6.85 -4.21
CA ALA A 20 15.58 6.19 -5.46
C ALA A 20 15.32 4.67 -5.43
N VAL A 21 15.64 4.00 -4.32
CA VAL A 21 15.38 2.57 -4.12
C VAL A 21 13.88 2.29 -4.16
N VAL A 22 13.07 3.05 -3.43
CA VAL A 22 11.61 2.87 -3.39
C VAL A 22 11.00 3.04 -4.78
N PHE A 23 11.37 4.09 -5.51
CA PHE A 23 10.87 4.30 -6.87
C PHE A 23 11.28 3.17 -7.83
N THR A 24 12.53 2.72 -7.74
CA THR A 24 13.05 1.63 -8.59
C THR A 24 12.30 0.32 -8.32
N LEU A 25 12.15 -0.05 -7.04
CA LEU A 25 11.41 -1.25 -6.65
C LEU A 25 9.92 -1.15 -7.03
N SER A 26 9.32 0.04 -6.97
CA SER A 26 7.93 0.26 -7.40
C SER A 26 7.75 0.01 -8.90
N VAL A 27 8.67 0.49 -9.72
CA VAL A 27 8.64 0.25 -11.17
C VAL A 27 8.82 -1.24 -11.48
N ILE A 28 9.81 -1.88 -10.85
CA ILE A 28 10.05 -3.33 -11.00
C ILE A 28 8.80 -4.12 -10.58
N SER A 29 8.16 -3.74 -9.48
CA SER A 29 6.92 -4.38 -9.01
C SER A 29 5.83 -4.35 -10.08
N ILE A 30 5.57 -3.20 -10.70
CA ILE A 30 4.54 -3.06 -11.75
C ILE A 30 4.88 -3.94 -12.96
N LEU A 31 6.16 -3.97 -13.38
CA LEU A 31 6.61 -4.80 -14.49
C LEU A 31 6.43 -6.30 -14.22
N VAL A 32 6.83 -6.76 -13.04
CA VAL A 32 6.72 -8.17 -12.63
C VAL A 32 5.25 -8.61 -12.55
N VAL A 33 4.39 -7.74 -12.03
CA VAL A 33 2.95 -7.99 -11.95
C VAL A 33 2.34 -8.10 -13.34
N TYR A 34 2.66 -7.18 -14.25
CA TYR A 34 2.22 -7.29 -15.65
C TYR A 34 2.66 -8.60 -16.31
N SER A 35 3.91 -9.01 -16.09
CA SER A 35 4.47 -10.24 -16.66
C SER A 35 3.83 -11.53 -16.13
N SER A 36 3.30 -11.53 -14.90
CA SER A 36 2.83 -12.75 -14.21
C SER A 36 1.31 -12.93 -14.20
N ILE A 37 0.53 -11.87 -14.48
CA ILE A 37 -0.94 -11.88 -14.43
C ILE A 37 -1.60 -12.71 -15.55
N GLY A 38 -0.89 -13.03 -16.64
CA GLY A 38 -1.49 -13.66 -17.83
C GLY A 38 -2.34 -14.89 -17.54
N THR A 39 -1.92 -15.75 -16.62
CA THR A 39 -2.67 -16.96 -16.24
C THR A 39 -3.90 -16.68 -15.37
N LEU A 40 -3.85 -15.65 -14.52
CA LEU A 40 -4.95 -15.26 -13.64
C LEU A 40 -6.04 -14.51 -14.40
N ALA A 41 -5.65 -13.62 -15.31
CA ALA A 41 -6.54 -12.90 -16.21
C ALA A 41 -7.32 -13.87 -17.11
N TYR A 42 -6.62 -14.86 -17.68
CA TYR A 42 -7.23 -15.91 -18.48
C TYR A 42 -8.30 -16.70 -17.70
N ARG A 43 -8.00 -17.09 -16.44
CA ARG A 43 -8.93 -17.84 -15.59
C ARG A 43 -10.14 -17.04 -15.11
N LYS A 44 -10.02 -15.71 -15.02
CA LYS A 44 -11.10 -14.83 -14.53
C LYS A 44 -11.85 -14.11 -15.64
N THR A 45 -11.60 -14.44 -16.92
CA THR A 45 -12.24 -13.80 -18.08
C THR A 45 -12.18 -12.26 -18.01
N THR A 46 -11.10 -11.75 -17.43
CA THR A 46 -10.88 -10.32 -17.19
C THR A 46 -9.60 -9.91 -17.88
N SER A 47 -9.57 -8.67 -18.38
CA SER A 47 -8.42 -8.15 -19.10
C SER A 47 -7.20 -7.99 -18.16
N PRO A 48 -5.99 -8.44 -18.55
CA PRO A 48 -4.76 -8.22 -17.77
C PRO A 48 -4.53 -6.76 -17.40
N GLU A 49 -4.96 -5.84 -18.27
CA GLU A 49 -4.87 -4.39 -18.11
C GLU A 49 -5.63 -3.90 -16.88
N TRP A 50 -6.77 -4.51 -16.54
CA TRP A 50 -7.53 -4.13 -15.36
C TRP A 50 -6.75 -4.41 -14.07
N TYR A 51 -6.08 -5.55 -13.99
CA TYR A 51 -5.23 -5.90 -12.85
C TYR A 51 -3.99 -5.01 -12.77
N LEU A 52 -3.40 -4.68 -13.92
CA LEU A 52 -2.28 -3.74 -13.99
C LEU A 52 -2.68 -2.36 -13.46
N LEU A 53 -3.81 -1.82 -13.92
CA LEU A 53 -4.33 -0.53 -13.46
C LEU A 53 -4.62 -0.53 -11.97
N LYS A 54 -5.24 -1.61 -11.46
CA LYS A 54 -5.50 -1.78 -10.03
C LYS A 54 -4.21 -1.85 -9.20
N HIS A 55 -3.22 -2.60 -9.64
CA HIS A 55 -1.93 -2.69 -8.94
C HIS A 55 -1.20 -1.35 -8.97
N THR A 56 -1.17 -0.70 -10.14
CA THR A 56 -0.55 0.61 -10.30
C THR A 56 -1.20 1.67 -9.41
N SER A 57 -2.54 1.68 -9.30
CA SER A 57 -3.22 2.61 -8.41
C SER A 57 -2.91 2.34 -6.92
N MET A 58 -2.77 1.07 -6.53
CA MET A 58 -2.34 0.70 -5.17
C MET A 58 -0.90 1.14 -4.89
N VAL A 59 0.03 0.96 -5.84
CA VAL A 59 1.42 1.44 -5.71
C VAL A 59 1.46 2.96 -5.57
N LEU A 60 0.71 3.70 -6.40
CA LEU A 60 0.63 5.16 -6.31
C LEU A 60 0.04 5.62 -4.99
N LEU A 61 -0.99 4.95 -4.49
CA LEU A 61 -1.58 5.25 -3.19
C LEU A 61 -0.55 5.01 -2.06
N GLY A 62 0.19 3.91 -2.12
CA GLY A 62 1.29 3.62 -1.17
C GLY A 62 2.40 4.69 -1.19
N LEU A 63 2.83 5.13 -2.38
CA LEU A 63 3.82 6.21 -2.54
C LEU A 63 3.29 7.55 -2.01
N ALA A 64 2.01 7.86 -2.26
CA ALA A 64 1.37 9.06 -1.73
C ALA A 64 1.27 9.00 -0.19
N SER A 65 0.88 7.86 0.38
CA SER A 65 0.84 7.65 1.83
C SER A 65 2.23 7.78 2.46
N MET A 66 3.28 7.23 1.83
CA MET A 66 4.67 7.41 2.27
C MET A 66 5.07 8.89 2.24
N TRP A 67 4.70 9.62 1.19
CA TRP A 67 4.99 11.05 1.07
C TRP A 67 4.21 11.92 2.07
N VAL A 68 3.02 11.51 2.49
CA VAL A 68 2.32 12.18 3.59
C VAL A 68 3.01 11.85 4.91
N ALA A 69 3.38 10.59 5.12
CA ALA A 69 4.02 10.11 6.33
C ALA A 69 5.37 10.80 6.59
N HIS A 70 6.25 10.96 5.58
CA HIS A 70 7.55 11.59 5.82
C HIS A 70 7.46 13.06 6.24
N LYS A 71 6.34 13.73 5.97
CA LYS A 71 6.10 15.12 6.40
C LYS A 71 5.62 15.24 7.85
N ILE A 72 5.16 14.15 8.46
CA ILE A 72 4.66 14.15 9.83
C ILE A 72 5.84 13.97 10.79
N ASP A 73 5.92 14.81 11.82
CA ASP A 73 6.97 14.70 12.84
C ASP A 73 6.86 13.37 13.62
N TYR A 74 7.99 12.68 13.78
CA TYR A 74 8.13 11.41 14.49
C TYR A 74 7.51 11.40 15.90
N ARG A 75 7.41 12.55 16.58
CA ARG A 75 6.81 12.69 17.91
C ARG A 75 5.32 12.36 17.93
N TYR A 76 4.61 12.63 16.83
CA TYR A 76 3.19 12.29 16.71
C TYR A 76 3.00 10.78 16.54
N TYR A 77 3.94 10.10 15.89
CA TYR A 77 3.86 8.65 15.69
C TYR A 77 3.82 7.89 17.01
N SER A 78 4.57 8.31 18.04
CA SER A 78 4.53 7.63 19.35
C SER A 78 3.12 7.58 19.96
N LYS A 79 2.37 8.70 19.88
CA LYS A 79 0.98 8.75 20.37
C LYS A 79 0.04 7.98 19.46
N LEU A 80 0.20 8.13 18.14
CA LEU A 80 -0.63 7.45 17.15
C LEU A 80 -0.45 5.92 17.20
N SER A 81 0.77 5.43 17.37
CA SER A 81 1.08 4.00 17.50
C SER A 81 0.43 3.39 18.73
N ARG A 82 0.41 4.10 19.87
CA ARG A 82 -0.28 3.62 21.07
C ARG A 82 -1.79 3.53 20.84
N LEU A 83 -2.39 4.54 20.22
CA LEU A 83 -3.81 4.52 19.86
C LEU A 83 -4.12 3.40 18.85
N ALA A 84 -3.28 3.23 17.82
CA ALA A 84 -3.41 2.20 16.80
C ALA A 84 -3.32 0.79 17.40
N LEU A 85 -2.45 0.57 18.40
CA LEU A 85 -2.40 -0.69 19.16
C LEU A 85 -3.68 -0.96 19.95
N TRP A 86 -4.23 0.05 20.61
CA TRP A 86 -5.52 -0.13 21.31
C TRP A 86 -6.67 -0.40 20.34
N ILE A 87 -6.61 0.14 19.12
CA ILE A 87 -7.59 -0.12 18.06
C ILE A 87 -7.37 -1.47 17.40
N SER A 88 -6.14 -1.97 17.31
CA SER A 88 -5.85 -3.25 16.65
C SER A 88 -6.48 -4.44 17.39
N VAL A 89 -6.51 -4.42 18.72
CA VAL A 89 -7.15 -5.47 19.54
C VAL A 89 -8.64 -5.69 19.20
N PRO A 90 -9.53 -4.67 19.27
CA PRO A 90 -10.92 -4.85 18.88
C PRO A 90 -11.06 -5.17 17.38
N LEU A 91 -10.18 -4.67 16.53
CA LEU A 91 -10.19 -4.98 15.10
C LEU A 91 -9.87 -6.46 14.84
N LEU A 92 -8.93 -7.03 15.60
CA LEU A 92 -8.59 -8.46 15.56
C LEU A 92 -9.76 -9.34 16.03
N LEU A 93 -10.40 -8.95 17.13
CA LEU A 93 -11.61 -9.63 17.62
C LEU A 93 -12.75 -9.56 16.60
N TYR A 94 -12.88 -8.43 15.90
CA TYR A 94 -13.85 -8.26 14.83
C TYR A 94 -13.55 -9.20 13.64
N THR A 95 -12.30 -9.26 13.16
CA THR A 95 -11.92 -10.22 12.10
C THR A 95 -12.18 -11.67 12.45
N LEU A 96 -11.99 -12.05 13.71
CA LEU A 96 -12.21 -13.43 14.13
C LEU A 96 -13.68 -13.85 13.95
N LYS A 97 -14.62 -12.93 14.18
CA LYS A 97 -16.07 -13.20 14.10
C LYS A 97 -16.69 -12.88 12.73
N PHE A 98 -16.24 -11.81 12.09
CA PHE A 98 -16.85 -11.24 10.88
C PHE A 98 -15.90 -11.17 9.69
N GLY A 99 -14.70 -11.74 9.81
CA GLY A 99 -13.73 -11.81 8.72
C GLY A 99 -14.22 -12.71 7.58
N VAL A 100 -13.82 -12.36 6.37
CA VAL A 100 -14.00 -13.20 5.19
C VAL A 100 -13.00 -14.36 5.28
N SER A 101 -13.50 -15.58 5.21
CA SER A 101 -12.67 -16.78 5.13
C SER A 101 -12.09 -16.92 3.72
N ILE A 102 -10.76 -16.90 3.63
CA ILE A 102 -10.02 -17.18 2.40
C ILE A 102 -9.02 -18.28 2.76
N ASN A 103 -9.04 -19.41 2.02
CA ASN A 103 -8.21 -20.58 2.29
C ASN A 103 -8.32 -21.04 3.77
N ASP A 104 -9.55 -21.23 4.25
CA ASP A 104 -9.89 -21.69 5.61
C ASP A 104 -9.44 -20.78 6.77
N ALA A 105 -9.06 -19.53 6.50
CA ALA A 105 -8.68 -18.56 7.52
C ALA A 105 -9.44 -17.22 7.40
N SER A 106 -10.03 -16.75 8.51
CA SER A 106 -10.70 -15.45 8.61
C SER A 106 -9.69 -14.35 9.00
N ARG A 107 -9.02 -13.78 7.99
CA ARG A 107 -7.99 -12.72 8.19
C ARG A 107 -8.36 -11.36 7.61
N TRP A 108 -9.38 -11.32 6.75
CA TRP A 108 -9.68 -10.15 5.94
C TRP A 108 -11.02 -9.54 6.34
N ILE A 109 -11.04 -8.22 6.54
CA ILE A 109 -12.25 -7.42 6.62
C ILE A 109 -12.55 -6.89 5.23
N LYS A 110 -13.75 -7.14 4.71
CA LYS A 110 -14.20 -6.50 3.46
C LYS A 110 -14.68 -5.08 3.78
N VAL A 111 -13.92 -4.09 3.34
CA VAL A 111 -14.26 -2.67 3.52
C VAL A 111 -15.01 -2.21 2.27
N PRO A 112 -16.24 -1.68 2.40
CA PRO A 112 -16.94 -1.08 1.27
C PRO A 112 -16.06 -0.02 0.61
N LEU A 113 -15.99 0.00 -0.73
CA LEU A 113 -15.24 0.96 -1.56
C LEU A 113 -13.70 0.85 -1.55
N PHE A 114 -13.08 0.42 -0.44
CA PHE A 114 -11.60 0.38 -0.31
C PHE A 114 -10.99 -1.01 -0.53
N GLY A 115 -11.80 -2.05 -0.67
CA GLY A 115 -11.35 -3.41 -0.95
C GLY A 115 -11.28 -4.26 0.32
N SER A 116 -10.16 -4.95 0.55
CA SER A 116 -9.99 -5.84 1.71
C SER A 116 -8.89 -5.29 2.61
N PHE A 117 -9.20 -5.16 3.90
CA PHE A 117 -8.27 -4.72 4.93
C PHE A 117 -7.88 -5.91 5.80
N GLN A 118 -6.57 -6.07 6.06
CA GLN A 118 -6.04 -7.10 6.93
C GLN A 118 -5.52 -6.46 8.22
N PRO A 119 -6.17 -6.70 9.38
CA PRO A 119 -5.69 -6.24 10.68
C PRO A 119 -4.49 -7.02 11.23
N SER A 120 -4.31 -8.26 10.76
CA SER A 120 -3.36 -9.26 11.24
C SER A 120 -2.02 -9.24 10.55
#